data_AF-A0A2D7NKW2-F1
#
_entry.id   AF-A0A2D7NKW2-F1
#
_cell.length_a   1.000
_cell.length_b   1.000
_cell.length_c   1.000
_cell.angle_alpha   90.00
_cell.angle_beta   90.00
_cell.angle_gamma   90.00
#
_symmetry.space_group_name_H-M   'P 1'
#
loop_
_entity.id
_entity.type
_entity.pdbx_description
1 polymer ?
#
loop_
_entity_poly.entity_id
_entity_poly.type
_entity_poly.pdbx_seq_one_letter_code
_entity_poly.pdbx_strand_id
1 'polypeptide(L)'
;MTLEDHHAMHRGFRDQSHVWRTMNVQTISEAPHRVLAVGSVDWTASFTNERPGRIQATIGETWVIERGLDERLRWTMYWSNSIDLAEGSAALESGA
;
A
#
# COMPACT_ATOMS: atom_id res chain seq x y z
N MET A 1 3.67 11.12 4.89
CA MET A 1 3.43 10.11 5.93
C MET A 1 4.72 9.33 6.11
N THR A 2 5.22 9.16 7.33
CA THR A 2 6.38 8.29 7.58
C THR A 2 5.97 6.81 7.54
N LEU A 3 6.93 5.88 7.47
CA LEU A 3 6.62 4.44 7.57
C LEU A 3 6.00 4.09 8.93
N GLU A 4 6.41 4.78 9.99
CA GLU A 4 5.85 4.59 11.33
C GLU A 4 4.39 5.03 11.40
N ASP A 5 4.06 6.19 10.83
CA ASP A 5 2.67 6.67 10.73
C ASP A 5 1.80 5.70 9.93
N HIS A 6 2.34 5.17 8.82
CA HIS A 6 1.65 4.19 8.00
C HIS A 6 1.39 2.89 8.78
N HIS A 7 2.39 2.37 9.49
CA HIS A 7 2.21 1.20 10.35
C HIS A 7 1.22 1.46 11.49
N ALA A 8 1.26 2.64 12.10
CA ALA A 8 0.33 3.02 13.17
C ALA A 8 -1.11 3.03 12.66
N MET A 9 -1.36 3.59 11.48
CA MET A 9 -2.67 3.53 10.81
C MET A 9 -3.13 2.08 10.61
N HIS A 10 -2.27 1.21 10.08
CA HIS A 10 -2.63 -0.19 9.81
C HIS A 10 -2.90 -1.03 11.06
N ARG A 11 -2.42 -0.63 12.25
CA ARG A 11 -2.75 -1.30 13.53
C ARG A 11 -4.24 -1.16 13.91
N GLY A 12 -4.93 -0.16 13.38
CA GLY A 12 -6.36 0.01 13.58
C GLY A 12 -7.21 -1.02 12.82
N PHE A 13 -6.61 -1.80 11.93
CA PHE A 13 -7.33 -2.65 10.98
C PHE A 13 -6.99 -4.15 11.13
N ARG A 14 -8.00 -5.00 10.91
CA ARG A 14 -7.90 -6.46 10.87
C ARG A 14 -8.50 -7.01 9.57
N ASP A 15 -8.32 -8.31 9.33
CA ASP A 15 -8.84 -9.03 8.16
C ASP A 15 -8.50 -8.33 6.83
N GLN A 16 -7.29 -7.80 6.76
CA GLN A 16 -6.84 -6.99 5.64
C GLN A 16 -6.55 -7.88 4.43
N SER A 17 -7.11 -7.53 3.28
CA SER A 17 -6.84 -8.17 2.00
C SER A 17 -6.38 -7.13 0.99
N HIS A 18 -5.34 -7.48 0.22
CA HIS A 18 -4.75 -6.64 -0.83
C HIS A 18 -4.70 -7.47 -2.11
N VAL A 19 -5.44 -7.07 -3.13
CA VAL A 19 -5.50 -7.76 -4.42
C VAL A 19 -5.02 -6.81 -5.51
N TRP A 20 -3.89 -7.14 -6.15
CA TRP A 20 -3.38 -6.35 -7.27
C TRP A 20 -4.35 -6.39 -8.45
N ARG A 21 -4.70 -5.21 -8.97
CA ARG A 21 -5.46 -5.04 -10.23
C ARG A 21 -4.52 -4.85 -11.40
N THR A 22 -3.60 -3.91 -11.25
CA THR A 22 -2.61 -3.56 -12.26
C THR A 22 -1.25 -3.46 -11.62
N MET A 23 -0.22 -3.84 -12.37
CA MET A 23 1.17 -3.70 -11.95
C MET A 23 2.01 -3.49 -13.21
N ASN A 24 2.77 -2.41 -13.22
CA ASN A 24 3.82 -2.16 -14.19
C ASN A 24 5.14 -2.03 -13.45
N VAL A 25 6.17 -2.74 -13.92
CA VAL A 25 7.51 -2.71 -13.34
C VAL A 25 8.48 -2.23 -14.41
N GLN A 26 9.21 -1.18 -14.09
CA GLN A 26 10.22 -0.58 -14.95
C GLN A 26 11.57 -0.56 -14.23
N THR A 27 12.62 -1.06 -14.87
CA THR A 27 13.99 -0.85 -14.36
C THR A 27 14.37 0.62 -14.48
N ILE A 28 14.84 1.20 -13.37
CA ILE A 28 15.29 2.59 -13.30
C ILE A 28 16.80 2.72 -13.03
N SER A 29 17.45 1.62 -12.61
CA SER A 29 18.90 1.52 -12.52
C SER A 29 19.32 0.04 -12.54
N GLU A 30 20.40 -0.28 -13.24
CA GLU A 30 20.97 -1.64 -13.28
C GLU A 30 22.04 -1.86 -12.19
N ALA A 31 22.67 -0.77 -11.72
CA ALA A 31 23.74 -0.81 -10.72
C ALA A 31 23.73 0.47 -9.85
N PRO A 32 23.14 0.44 -8.63
CA PRO A 32 22.47 -0.73 -8.01
C PRO A 32 21.17 -1.10 -8.75
N HIS A 33 20.76 -2.37 -8.67
CA HIS A 33 19.53 -2.83 -9.31
C HIS A 33 18.31 -2.20 -8.62
N ARG A 34 17.65 -1.28 -9.33
CA ARG A 34 16.44 -0.59 -8.88
C ARG A 34 15.33 -0.68 -9.91
N VAL A 35 14.13 -0.93 -9.40
CA VAL A 35 12.90 -0.88 -10.20
C VAL A 35 11.91 0.12 -9.62
N LEU A 36 11.14 0.74 -10.50
CA LEU A 36 9.93 1.48 -10.20
C LEU A 36 8.74 0.56 -10.50
N ALA A 37 7.95 0.23 -9.48
CA ALA A 37 6.71 -0.52 -9.62
C ALA A 37 5.52 0.41 -9.36
N VAL A 38 4.65 0.56 -10.34
CA VAL A 38 3.44 1.41 -10.27
C VAL A 38 2.24 0.52 -10.55
N GLY A 39 1.24 0.57 -9.68
CA GLY A 39 0.08 -0.29 -9.81
C GLY A 39 -1.12 0.20 -9.01
N SER A 40 -2.15 -0.63 -9.00
CA SER A 40 -3.33 -0.41 -8.17
C SER A 40 -3.72 -1.69 -7.43
N VAL A 41 -4.18 -1.52 -6.20
CA VAL A 41 -4.55 -2.59 -5.27
C VAL A 41 -5.97 -2.39 -4.80
N ASP A 42 -6.80 -3.42 -4.89
CA ASP A 42 -8.03 -3.48 -4.13
C ASP A 42 -7.72 -3.86 -2.69
N TRP A 43 -7.93 -2.89 -1.80
CA TRP A 43 -7.77 -3.05 -0.38
C TRP A 43 -9.13 -3.21 0.29
N THR A 44 -9.23 -4.21 1.17
CA THR A 44 -10.35 -4.31 2.11
C THR A 44 -9.87 -4.56 3.52
N ALA A 45 -10.58 -4.00 4.50
CA ALA A 45 -10.24 -4.15 5.90
C ALA A 45 -11.47 -4.01 6.82
N SER A 46 -11.42 -4.67 7.97
CA SER A 46 -12.33 -4.43 9.10
C SER A 46 -11.62 -3.59 10.17
N PHE A 47 -12.38 -2.89 11.02
CA PHE A 47 -11.81 -2.20 12.18
C PHE A 47 -11.54 -3.17 13.33
N THR A 48 -10.45 -2.94 14.07
CA THR A 48 -10.11 -3.71 15.28
C THR A 48 -10.97 -3.36 16.48
N ASN A 49 -11.50 -2.13 16.53
CA ASN A 49 -12.35 -1.60 17.60
C ASN A 49 -13.84 -1.99 17.47
N GLU A 50 -14.15 -3.02 16.68
CA GLU A 50 -15.51 -3.53 16.44
C GLU A 50 -16.49 -2.53 15.80
N ARG A 51 -16.01 -1.38 15.31
CA ARG A 51 -16.81 -0.46 14.50
C ARG A 51 -17.43 -1.21 13.30
N PRO A 52 -18.74 -1.04 13.04
CA PRO A 52 -19.41 -1.69 11.92
C PRO A 52 -18.93 -1.16 10.56
N GLY A 53 -19.03 -2.01 9.55
CA GLY A 53 -18.63 -1.71 8.17
C GLY A 53 -17.24 -2.23 7.82
N ARG A 54 -16.93 -2.21 6.52
CA ARG A 54 -15.61 -2.55 5.98
C ARG A 54 -15.10 -1.39 5.14
N ILE A 55 -13.80 -1.15 5.22
CA ILE A 55 -13.14 -0.32 4.23
C ILE A 55 -13.01 -1.15 2.96
N GLN A 56 -13.37 -0.56 1.83
CA GLN A 56 -13.21 -1.11 0.51
C GLN A 56 -12.73 0.01 -0.39
N ALA A 57 -11.53 -0.12 -0.93
CA ALA A 57 -10.92 0.94 -1.71
C ALA A 57 -10.03 0.38 -2.81
N THR A 58 -9.93 1.10 -3.92
CA THR A 58 -8.83 0.92 -4.86
C THR A 58 -7.75 1.95 -4.54
N ILE A 59 -6.55 1.45 -4.21
CA ILE A 59 -5.39 2.25 -3.84
C ILE A 59 -4.45 2.28 -5.03
N GLY A 60 -4.06 3.47 -5.46
CA GLY A 60 -2.93 3.62 -6.36
C GLY A 60 -1.63 3.56 -5.55
N GLU A 61 -0.72 2.67 -5.93
CA GLU A 61 0.54 2.44 -5.23
C GLU A 61 1.74 2.70 -6.14
N THR A 62 2.77 3.32 -5.58
CA THR A 62 4.07 3.44 -6.22
C THR A 62 5.17 3.01 -5.27
N TRP A 63 6.05 2.16 -5.79
CA TRP A 63 7.18 1.59 -5.08
C TRP A 63 8.46 1.83 -5.85
N VAL A 64 9.51 2.25 -5.15
CA VAL A 64 10.88 2.09 -5.62
C VAL A 64 11.51 0.98 -4.79
N ILE A 65 12.10 0.00 -5.45
CA ILE A 65 12.67 -1.19 -4.81
C ILE A 65 14.12 -1.33 -5.27
N GLU A 66 15.04 -1.45 -4.32
CA GLU A 66 16.44 -1.79 -4.56
C GLU A 66 16.74 -3.21 -4.06
N ARG A 67 17.32 -4.03 -4.93
CA ARG A 67 17.82 -5.36 -4.58
C ARG A 67 19.32 -5.45 -4.79
N GLY A 68 19.98 -6.24 -3.94
CA GLY A 68 21.37 -6.63 -4.14
C GLY A 68 21.50 -7.64 -5.28
N LEU A 69 22.74 -7.91 -5.69
CA LEU A 69 23.06 -8.99 -6.64
C LEU A 69 22.68 -10.38 -6.11
N ASP A 70 22.48 -10.52 -4.80
CA ASP A 70 21.96 -11.70 -4.12
C ASP A 70 20.42 -11.73 -4.08
N GLU A 71 19.76 -10.87 -4.86
CA GLU A 71 18.31 -10.67 -4.94
C GLU A 71 17.66 -10.22 -3.63
N ARG A 72 18.42 -9.98 -2.56
CA ARG A 72 17.86 -9.56 -1.28
C ARG A 72 17.46 -8.08 -1.32
N LEU A 73 16.35 -7.75 -0.68
CA LEU A 73 15.90 -6.36 -0.51
C LEU A 73 16.98 -5.57 0.25
N ARG A 74 17.32 -4.39 -0.28
CA ARG A 74 18.24 -3.44 0.36
C ARG A 74 17.52 -2.20 0.83
N TRP A 75 16.62 -1.71 0.00
CA TRP A 75 15.90 -0.49 0.27
C TRP A 75 14.56 -0.48 -0.47
N THR A 76 13.58 0.19 0.11
CA THR A 76 12.32 0.48 -0.56
C THR A 76 11.78 1.85 -0.14
N MET A 77 11.10 2.50 -1.07
CA MET A 77 10.27 3.66 -0.81
C MET A 77 8.89 3.40 -1.39
N TYR A 78 7.88 3.72 -0.59
CA TYR A 78 6.49 3.48 -0.89
C TYR A 78 5.69 4.75 -0.68
N TRP A 79 4.74 5.00 -1.56
CA TRP A 79 3.68 5.96 -1.33
C TRP A 79 2.42 5.56 -2.10
N SER A 80 1.27 5.96 -1.56
CA SER A 80 0.00 5.89 -2.28
C SER A 80 -0.23 7.22 -2.99
N ASN A 81 -0.59 7.17 -4.27
CA ASN A 81 -0.92 8.37 -5.05
C ASN A 81 -2.43 8.65 -5.10
N SER A 82 -3.27 7.66 -4.82
CA SER A 82 -4.72 7.81 -4.72
C SER A 82 -5.36 6.81 -3.76
N ILE A 83 -6.55 7.16 -3.28
CA ILE A 83 -7.42 6.27 -2.53
C ILE A 83 -8.87 6.52 -2.95
N ASP A 84 -9.43 5.55 -3.66
CA ASP A 84 -10.79 5.62 -4.18
C ASP A 84 -11.67 4.66 -3.39
N LEU A 85 -12.45 5.20 -2.45
CA LEU A 85 -13.39 4.41 -1.65
C LEU A 85 -14.54 3.90 -2.53
N ALA A 86 -14.85 2.61 -2.43
CA ALA A 86 -16.01 2.02 -3.09
C ALA A 86 -17.32 2.53 -2.50
N GLU A 87 -18.40 2.47 -3.27
CA GLU A 87 -19.75 2.75 -2.77
C GLU A 87 -20.08 1.81 -1.59
N GLY A 88 -20.58 2.39 -0.49
CA GLY A 88 -20.87 1.65 0.74
C GLY A 88 -19.64 1.34 1.61
N SER A 89 -18.43 1.75 1.21
CA SER A 89 -17.25 1.64 2.07
C SER A 89 -17.39 2.46 3.34
N ALA A 90 -16.90 1.92 4.45
CA ALA A 90 -16.70 2.69 5.66
C ALA A 90 -15.66 3.80 5.43
N ALA A 91 -15.90 4.97 6.03
CA ALA A 91 -14.97 6.08 5.98
C ALA A 91 -13.69 5.79 6.79
N LEU A 92 -12.55 6.10 6.20
CA LEU A 92 -11.28 6.23 6.90
C LEU A 92 -11.37 7.47 7.78
N GLU A 93 -11.36 7.30 9.09
CA GLU A 93 -11.20 8.44 9.99
C GLU A 93 -9.77 8.94 9.86
N SER A 94 -9.60 10.17 9.37
CA SER A 94 -8.33 10.87 9.48
C SER A 94 -8.07 11.14 10.96
N GLY A 95 -7.11 10.43 11.55
CA GLY A 95 -6.58 10.81 12.86
C GLY A 95 -6.05 12.24 12.79
N ALA A 96 -6.45 13.06 13.76
CA ALA A 96 -5.93 14.41 14.00
C ALA A 96 -4.41 14.42 14.22
#